data_AF-A0A9E1R3N3-F1
#
_entry.id   AF-A0A9E1R3N3-F1
#
_cell.length_a   1.000
_cell.length_b   1.000
_cell.length_c   1.000
_cell.angle_alpha   90.00
_cell.angle_beta   90.00
_cell.angle_gamma   90.00
#
_symmetry.space_group_name_H-M   'P 1'
#
loop_
_entity.id
_entity.type
_entity.pdbx_description
1 polymer ?
#
loop_
_entity_poly.entity_id
_entity_poly.type
_entity_poly.pdbx_seq_one_letter_code
_entity_poly.pdbx_strand_id
1 'polypeptide(L)'
;MSEVLWTVAFVLGAFALITLVVSRAVNRNQGMIIGALFVILLAVDLGRANRFWIVYYDYKNKYASNPVIEMLREKPYERRVSSTLNPFAPSSLSNENGAFFNTIANSWLQHQFPYFDIHSLDVVQMPRPQMMDLTFGSLFVPQNVQEGYKYTRLWELTSTRYLLGMTGYVAVLNQQFDHSRDRFKVLSRFNFVPKGGGAMNAVKVDDLTAQVDPKGSFGVIEFTGALPKVKRYSNWTVITNEEVALRKLADLQFDPMKQVIVMSESVNARETEEGENPGTASIESYRPKLIRIKTEGDEDGVLLLNDRYHHHWNVYVDGGAKPLLRCNYIMRGVAVPAGEHVVEFRYEPPQMGFGISLASIFVGGVIVCYLGAGQRRRPQNESPAKSNAESQSP
;
A
#
# COMPACT_ATOMS: atom_id res chain seq x y z
N MET A 1 -40.06 0.39 0.08
CA MET A 1 -41.28 -0.29 0.58
C MET A 1 -41.31 -1.80 0.26
N SER A 2 -40.70 -2.25 -0.85
CA SER A 2 -40.63 -3.68 -1.24
C SER A 2 -39.75 -4.57 -0.33
N GLU A 3 -38.62 -4.04 0.15
CA GLU A 3 -37.62 -4.84 0.88
C GLU A 3 -38.10 -5.37 2.23
N VAL A 4 -38.80 -4.54 2.98
CA VAL A 4 -39.36 -4.91 4.30
C VAL A 4 -40.41 -6.01 4.16
N LEU A 5 -41.22 -5.95 3.10
CA LEU A 5 -42.25 -6.97 2.82
C LEU A 5 -41.62 -8.33 2.50
N TRP A 6 -40.52 -8.35 1.74
CA TRP A 6 -39.78 -9.58 1.48
C TRP A 6 -39.17 -10.16 2.76
N THR A 7 -38.51 -9.34 3.57
CA THR A 7 -37.95 -9.79 4.86
C THR A 7 -39.03 -10.38 5.76
N VAL A 8 -40.19 -9.72 5.87
CA VAL A 8 -41.32 -10.24 6.65
C VAL A 8 -41.82 -11.57 6.07
N ALA A 9 -41.94 -11.70 4.75
CA ALA A 9 -42.36 -12.94 4.10
C ALA A 9 -41.39 -14.11 4.35
N PHE A 10 -40.07 -13.87 4.27
CA PHE A 10 -39.05 -14.89 4.56
C PHE A 10 -39.06 -15.29 6.04
N VAL A 11 -39.22 -14.34 6.97
CA VAL A 11 -39.33 -14.62 8.41
C VAL A 11 -40.58 -15.45 8.72
N LEU A 12 -41.73 -15.09 8.14
CA LEU A 12 -42.97 -15.86 8.34
C LEU A 12 -42.87 -17.26 7.73
N GLY A 13 -42.28 -17.40 6.54
CA GLY A 13 -42.04 -18.70 5.91
C GLY A 13 -41.10 -19.58 6.72
N ALA A 14 -40.00 -19.01 7.23
CA ALA A 14 -39.06 -19.68 8.11
C ALA A 14 -39.73 -20.15 9.42
N PHE A 15 -40.52 -19.29 10.05
CA PHE A 15 -41.26 -19.60 11.26
C PHE A 15 -42.24 -20.76 11.03
N ALA A 16 -43.02 -20.73 9.94
CA ALA A 16 -43.97 -21.79 9.61
C ALA A 16 -43.29 -23.16 9.40
N LEU A 17 -42.15 -23.20 8.69
CA LEU A 17 -41.39 -24.43 8.48
C LEU A 17 -40.82 -24.98 9.79
N ILE A 18 -40.32 -24.12 10.68
CA ILE A 18 -39.83 -24.53 12.00
C ILE A 18 -40.97 -25.07 12.86
N THR A 19 -42.12 -24.39 12.91
CA THR A 19 -43.29 -24.85 13.67
C THR A 19 -43.78 -26.23 13.20
N LEU A 20 -43.77 -26.50 11.90
CA LEU A 20 -44.11 -27.81 11.33
C LEU A 20 -43.16 -28.93 11.81
N VAL A 21 -41.86 -28.65 11.88
CA VAL A 21 -40.88 -29.64 12.38
C VAL A 21 -41.01 -29.86 13.90
N VAL A 22 -41.21 -28.78 14.67
CA VAL A 22 -41.26 -28.84 16.15
C VAL A 22 -42.56 -29.44 16.67
N SER A 23 -43.69 -29.19 15.99
CA SER A 23 -45.02 -29.69 16.37
C SER A 23 -45.18 -31.22 16.29
N ARG A 24 -44.17 -31.95 15.78
CA ARG A 24 -44.21 -33.41 15.52
C ARG A 24 -45.37 -33.86 14.62
N ALA A 25 -46.00 -32.94 13.90
CA ALA A 25 -47.09 -33.23 12.96
C ALA A 25 -46.61 -33.94 11.67
N VAL A 26 -45.32 -34.28 11.59
CA VAL A 26 -44.62 -34.63 10.37
C VAL A 26 -43.70 -35.84 10.61
N ASN A 27 -43.72 -36.82 9.70
CA ASN A 27 -42.88 -38.02 9.79
C ASN A 27 -41.42 -37.72 9.40
N ARG A 28 -40.48 -38.61 9.78
CA ARG A 28 -39.02 -38.40 9.60
C ARG A 28 -38.61 -37.98 8.19
N ASN A 29 -39.14 -38.62 7.15
CA ASN A 29 -38.80 -38.27 5.76
C ASN A 29 -39.33 -36.89 5.35
N GLN A 30 -40.55 -36.56 5.76
CA GLN A 30 -41.14 -35.24 5.52
C GLN A 30 -40.39 -34.15 6.32
N GLY A 31 -39.94 -34.44 7.53
CA GLY A 31 -39.12 -33.54 8.33
C GLY A 31 -37.77 -33.22 7.66
N MET A 32 -37.14 -34.20 7.01
CA MET A 32 -35.94 -33.96 6.20
C MET A 32 -36.20 -33.06 4.99
N ILE A 33 -37.33 -33.26 4.30
CA ILE A 33 -37.73 -32.41 3.17
C ILE A 33 -38.02 -30.98 3.63
N ILE A 34 -38.77 -30.80 4.73
CA ILE A 34 -39.06 -29.47 5.30
C ILE A 34 -37.77 -28.79 5.77
N GLY A 35 -36.84 -29.54 6.37
CA GLY A 35 -35.51 -29.04 6.71
C GLY A 35 -34.72 -28.57 5.48
N ALA A 36 -34.74 -29.34 4.39
CA ALA A 36 -34.12 -28.92 3.14
C ALA A 36 -34.77 -27.67 2.54
N LEU A 37 -36.11 -27.58 2.55
CA LEU A 37 -36.85 -26.40 2.10
C LEU A 37 -36.54 -25.17 2.96
N PHE A 38 -36.38 -25.33 4.26
CA PHE A 38 -35.95 -24.27 5.16
C PHE A 38 -34.55 -23.77 4.82
N VAL A 39 -33.59 -24.68 4.57
CA VAL A 39 -32.24 -24.32 4.13
C VAL A 39 -32.27 -23.58 2.79
N ILE A 40 -33.08 -24.04 1.82
CA ILE A 40 -33.24 -23.37 0.53
C ILE A 40 -33.85 -21.98 0.71
N LEU A 41 -34.89 -21.85 1.54
CA LEU A 41 -35.53 -20.56 1.84
C LEU A 41 -34.53 -19.56 2.42
N LEU A 42 -33.71 -19.99 3.39
CA LEU A 42 -32.65 -19.16 3.96
C LEU A 42 -31.58 -18.80 2.94
N ALA A 43 -31.17 -19.74 2.07
CA ALA A 43 -30.18 -19.47 1.02
C ALA A 43 -30.70 -18.43 0.01
N VAL A 44 -31.99 -18.50 -0.36
CA VAL A 44 -32.64 -17.53 -1.25
C VAL A 44 -32.76 -16.16 -0.57
N ASP A 45 -33.18 -16.08 0.69
CA ASP A 45 -33.25 -14.82 1.44
C ASP A 45 -31.87 -14.18 1.55
N LEU A 46 -30.86 -14.97 1.94
CA LEU A 46 -29.48 -14.49 2.07
C LEU A 46 -28.90 -14.03 0.73
N GLY A 47 -29.12 -14.79 -0.35
CA GLY A 47 -28.70 -14.41 -1.70
C GLY A 47 -29.37 -13.12 -2.19
N ARG A 48 -30.66 -12.93 -1.88
CA ARG A 48 -31.41 -11.72 -2.21
C ARG A 48 -30.93 -10.53 -1.39
N ALA A 49 -30.80 -10.68 -0.08
CA ALA A 49 -30.27 -9.66 0.82
C ALA A 49 -28.87 -9.22 0.40
N ASN A 50 -28.06 -10.15 -0.11
CA ASN A 50 -26.72 -9.86 -0.61
C ASN A 50 -26.70 -9.15 -1.98
N ARG A 51 -27.77 -9.21 -2.77
CA ARG A 51 -27.79 -8.72 -4.16
C ARG A 51 -27.52 -7.21 -4.29
N PHE A 52 -27.94 -6.41 -3.32
CA PHE A 52 -27.71 -4.95 -3.32
C PHE A 52 -26.26 -4.56 -3.01
N TRP A 53 -25.49 -5.47 -2.39
CA TRP A 53 -24.10 -5.23 -2.04
C TRP A 53 -23.13 -5.66 -3.14
N ILE A 54 -23.62 -6.34 -4.19
CA ILE A 54 -22.83 -6.71 -5.36
C ILE A 54 -22.76 -5.49 -6.30
N VAL A 55 -21.82 -4.60 -6.01
CA VAL A 55 -21.47 -3.50 -6.92
C VAL A 55 -20.55 -4.04 -8.01
N TYR A 56 -21.07 -4.20 -9.22
CA TYR A 56 -20.24 -4.51 -10.38
C TYR A 56 -19.52 -3.23 -10.84
N TYR A 57 -18.21 -3.18 -10.60
CA TYR A 57 -17.37 -2.16 -11.20
C TYR A 57 -16.99 -2.59 -12.60
N ASP A 58 -17.16 -1.70 -13.57
CA ASP A 58 -16.49 -1.85 -14.85
C ASP A 58 -14.99 -1.60 -14.64
N TYR A 59 -14.26 -2.66 -14.30
CA TYR A 59 -12.83 -2.57 -14.03
C TYR A 59 -12.05 -2.12 -15.27
N LYS A 60 -12.53 -2.44 -16.48
CA LYS A 60 -11.86 -2.00 -17.72
C LYS A 60 -11.95 -0.49 -17.85
N ASN A 61 -13.12 0.09 -17.58
CA ASN A 61 -13.27 1.54 -17.53
C ASN A 61 -12.47 2.16 -16.38
N LYS A 62 -12.58 1.62 -15.16
CA LYS A 62 -11.91 2.17 -13.96
C LYS A 62 -10.39 2.19 -14.08
N TYR A 63 -9.81 1.08 -14.55
CA TYR A 63 -8.37 0.92 -14.74
C TYR A 63 -7.93 1.22 -16.18
N ALA A 64 -8.77 1.88 -16.99
CA ALA A 64 -8.36 2.37 -18.29
C ALA A 64 -7.17 3.32 -18.11
N SER A 65 -6.07 3.01 -18.80
CA SER A 65 -4.88 3.86 -18.79
C SER A 65 -5.12 5.15 -19.56
N ASN A 66 -4.19 6.08 -19.42
CA ASN A 66 -4.16 7.35 -20.12
C ASN A 66 -2.70 7.81 -20.33
N PRO A 67 -2.44 8.78 -21.21
CA PRO A 67 -1.08 9.21 -21.52
C PRO A 67 -0.25 9.67 -20.31
N VAL A 68 -0.88 10.26 -19.27
CA VAL A 68 -0.17 10.65 -18.05
C VAL A 68 0.25 9.42 -17.25
N ILE A 69 -0.64 8.44 -17.10
CA ILE A 69 -0.34 7.17 -16.42
C ILE A 69 0.73 6.38 -17.16
N GLU A 70 0.66 6.33 -18.50
CA GLU A 70 1.70 5.68 -19.33
C GLU A 70 3.07 6.35 -19.17
N MET A 71 3.12 7.67 -19.01
CA MET A 71 4.36 8.39 -18.68
C MET A 71 4.87 8.06 -17.27
N LEU A 72 3.99 8.03 -16.27
CA LEU A 72 4.39 7.83 -14.88
C LEU A 72 4.79 6.38 -14.56
N ARG A 73 4.28 5.40 -15.32
CA ARG A 73 4.63 3.98 -15.16
C ARG A 73 5.90 3.58 -15.90
N GLU A 74 6.53 4.49 -16.64
CA GLU A 74 7.83 4.21 -17.27
C GLU A 74 8.92 4.19 -16.19
N LYS A 75 9.45 3.01 -15.89
CA LYS A 75 10.45 2.78 -14.82
C LYS A 75 10.05 3.40 -13.47
N PRO A 76 8.91 2.99 -12.89
CA PRO A 76 8.34 3.66 -11.72
C PRO A 76 9.20 3.48 -10.47
N TYR A 77 10.11 2.50 -10.46
CA TYR A 77 11.05 2.31 -9.38
C TYR A 77 12.14 3.38 -9.32
N GLU A 78 12.42 4.14 -10.38
CA GLU A 78 13.48 5.17 -10.35
C GLU A 78 13.03 6.47 -9.66
N ARG A 79 11.72 6.72 -9.55
CA ARG A 79 11.17 8.05 -9.22
C ARG A 79 9.84 7.91 -8.47
N ARG A 80 9.54 8.83 -7.55
CA ARG A 80 8.20 8.95 -6.95
C ARG A 80 7.39 10.09 -7.56
N VAL A 81 6.08 9.90 -7.51
CA VAL A 81 5.07 10.90 -7.85
C VAL A 81 4.46 11.48 -6.58
N SER A 82 4.12 12.76 -6.58
CA SER A 82 3.30 13.39 -5.54
C SER A 82 2.25 14.29 -6.18
N SER A 83 1.05 14.26 -5.64
CA SER A 83 -0.08 15.15 -5.95
C SER A 83 -0.33 16.16 -4.83
N THR A 84 0.32 15.98 -3.68
CA THR A 84 0.28 16.91 -2.55
C THR A 84 1.65 17.51 -2.25
N LEU A 85 1.65 18.64 -1.52
CA LEU A 85 2.86 19.28 -1.02
C LEU A 85 3.55 18.44 0.07
N ASN A 86 2.76 17.86 0.97
CA ASN A 86 3.23 16.98 2.03
C ASN A 86 2.12 15.97 2.40
N PRO A 87 2.40 14.66 2.43
CA PRO A 87 1.39 13.65 2.72
C PRO A 87 0.77 13.73 4.13
N PHE A 88 1.43 14.39 5.08
CA PHE A 88 0.96 14.54 6.47
C PHE A 88 0.24 15.87 6.74
N ALA A 89 0.36 16.82 5.83
CA ALA A 89 -0.40 18.06 5.81
C ALA A 89 -0.86 18.32 4.37
N PRO A 90 -1.77 17.47 3.84
CA PRO A 90 -2.04 17.40 2.42
C PRO A 90 -2.68 18.70 1.93
N SER A 91 -1.96 19.38 1.06
CA SER A 91 -2.43 20.50 0.26
C SER A 91 -2.01 20.26 -1.17
N SER A 92 -2.89 20.61 -2.12
CA SER A 92 -2.66 20.34 -3.53
C SER A 92 -2.10 21.54 -4.25
N LEU A 93 -1.44 21.29 -5.37
CA LEU A 93 -0.99 22.31 -6.31
C LEU A 93 -2.17 22.75 -7.21
N SER A 94 -3.30 23.14 -6.61
CA SER A 94 -4.50 23.55 -7.35
C SER A 94 -5.23 24.69 -6.63
N ASN A 95 -5.84 25.59 -7.39
CA ASN A 95 -6.72 26.64 -6.86
C ASN A 95 -8.19 26.19 -6.89
N GLU A 96 -9.12 27.10 -6.60
CA GLU A 96 -10.57 26.85 -6.61
C GLU A 96 -11.07 26.26 -7.94
N ASN A 97 -10.51 26.71 -9.06
CA ASN A 97 -10.85 26.21 -10.40
C ASN A 97 -10.37 24.77 -10.64
N GLY A 98 -9.44 24.28 -9.82
CA GLY A 98 -8.93 22.92 -9.82
C GLY A 98 -9.42 22.09 -8.64
N ALA A 99 -10.45 22.50 -7.88
CA ALA A 99 -10.87 21.82 -6.65
C ALA A 99 -11.18 20.31 -6.84
N PHE A 100 -11.68 19.92 -8.02
CA PHE A 100 -11.96 18.53 -8.36
C PHE A 100 -10.71 17.66 -8.58
N PHE A 101 -9.54 18.28 -8.81
CA PHE A 101 -8.26 17.59 -9.03
C PHE A 101 -7.93 16.64 -7.88
N ASN A 102 -8.16 17.08 -6.64
CA ASN A 102 -7.90 16.25 -5.46
C ASN A 102 -8.70 14.96 -5.45
N THR A 103 -9.95 15.01 -5.89
CA THR A 103 -10.78 13.82 -5.97
C THR A 103 -10.25 12.84 -7.03
N ILE A 104 -9.80 13.35 -8.18
CA ILE A 104 -9.21 12.52 -9.24
C ILE A 104 -7.86 11.95 -8.80
N ALA A 105 -6.97 12.79 -8.27
CA ALA A 105 -5.65 12.39 -7.78
C ALA A 105 -5.78 11.33 -6.67
N ASN A 106 -6.71 11.51 -5.73
CA ASN A 106 -6.99 10.49 -4.71
C ASN A 106 -7.54 9.19 -5.31
N SER A 107 -8.37 9.25 -6.36
CA SER A 107 -8.82 8.04 -7.07
C SER A 107 -7.65 7.34 -7.76
N TRP A 108 -6.76 8.09 -8.42
CA TRP A 108 -5.55 7.55 -9.04
C TRP A 108 -4.62 6.90 -8.02
N LEU A 109 -4.35 7.56 -6.89
CA LEU A 109 -3.52 7.03 -5.81
C LEU A 109 -4.09 5.73 -5.19
N GLN A 110 -5.41 5.62 -5.06
CA GLN A 110 -6.06 4.42 -4.51
C GLN A 110 -6.17 3.26 -5.50
N HIS A 111 -6.20 3.56 -6.81
CA HIS A 111 -6.56 2.58 -7.83
C HIS A 111 -5.51 2.47 -8.93
N GLN A 112 -5.30 3.52 -9.72
CA GLN A 112 -4.45 3.44 -10.90
C GLN A 112 -2.98 3.24 -10.54
N PHE A 113 -2.48 3.93 -9.51
CA PHE A 113 -1.07 3.87 -9.13
C PHE A 113 -0.68 2.46 -8.63
N PRO A 114 -1.40 1.84 -7.68
CA PRO A 114 -1.13 0.45 -7.29
C PRO A 114 -1.29 -0.53 -8.45
N TYR A 115 -2.26 -0.33 -9.34
CA TYR A 115 -2.51 -1.22 -10.48
C TYR A 115 -1.38 -1.18 -11.52
N PHE A 116 -0.81 0.00 -11.78
CA PHE A 116 0.26 0.21 -12.75
C PHE A 116 1.66 0.27 -12.13
N ASP A 117 1.80 -0.11 -10.85
CA ASP A 117 3.06 -0.09 -10.09
C ASP A 117 3.73 1.29 -10.03
N ILE A 118 2.94 2.37 -10.05
CA ILE A 118 3.46 3.75 -9.94
C ILE A 118 3.74 4.06 -8.47
N HIS A 119 5.00 4.36 -8.17
CA HIS A 119 5.39 4.72 -6.82
C HIS A 119 5.01 6.16 -6.48
N SER A 120 4.39 6.33 -5.32
CA SER A 120 3.97 7.63 -4.81
C SER A 120 4.56 7.92 -3.43
N LEU A 121 4.81 9.20 -3.15
CA LEU A 121 5.04 9.68 -1.79
C LEU A 121 3.72 9.79 -1.00
N ASP A 122 2.65 10.17 -1.70
CA ASP A 122 1.32 10.32 -1.10
C ASP A 122 0.72 8.96 -0.73
N VAL A 123 0.07 8.94 0.43
CA VAL A 123 -0.73 7.81 0.91
C VAL A 123 -2.14 8.32 1.18
N VAL A 124 -3.12 7.77 0.45
CA VAL A 124 -4.52 8.13 0.68
C VAL A 124 -5.00 7.48 1.97
N GLN A 125 -5.17 8.31 3.00
CA GLN A 125 -5.52 7.93 4.36
C GLN A 125 -4.49 6.98 5.00
N MET A 126 -3.83 7.46 6.04
CA MET A 126 -2.90 6.67 6.84
C MET A 126 -3.49 6.50 8.25
N PRO A 127 -4.44 5.57 8.47
CA PRO A 127 -5.19 5.50 9.73
C PRO A 127 -4.35 5.07 10.93
N ARG A 128 -3.22 4.40 10.69
CA ARG A 128 -2.26 3.98 11.73
C ARG A 128 -0.83 4.32 11.26
N PRO A 129 -0.50 5.61 11.20
CA PRO A 129 0.79 6.04 10.71
C PRO A 129 1.87 5.60 11.69
N GLN A 130 3.01 5.10 11.19
CA GLN A 130 4.11 4.73 12.09
C GLN A 130 4.75 6.00 12.65
N MET A 131 5.18 5.97 13.92
CA MET A 131 5.73 7.15 14.59
C MET A 131 6.92 7.76 13.84
N MET A 132 7.78 6.92 13.26
CA MET A 132 8.92 7.36 12.45
C MET A 132 8.48 8.14 11.21
N ASP A 133 7.40 7.69 10.55
CA ASP A 133 6.89 8.35 9.35
C ASP A 133 6.26 9.72 9.71
N LEU A 134 5.52 9.79 10.81
CA LEU A 134 4.97 11.05 11.35
C LEU A 134 6.07 12.05 11.72
N THR A 135 7.11 11.56 12.41
CA THR A 135 8.20 12.41 12.90
C THR A 135 8.99 12.98 11.72
N PHE A 136 9.30 12.14 10.73
CA PHE A 136 9.97 12.58 9.49
C PHE A 136 9.11 13.53 8.67
N GLY A 137 7.83 13.20 8.47
CA GLY A 137 6.95 13.99 7.62
C GLY A 137 6.59 15.36 8.19
N SER A 138 6.36 15.43 9.51
CA SER A 138 6.01 16.67 10.20
C SER A 138 7.17 17.66 10.26
N LEU A 139 8.43 17.19 10.24
CA LEU A 139 9.63 18.02 10.12
C LEU A 139 9.56 18.95 8.90
N PHE A 140 8.99 18.47 7.80
CA PHE A 140 8.92 19.18 6.52
C PHE A 140 7.58 19.89 6.28
N VAL A 141 6.81 20.15 7.34
CA VAL A 141 5.65 21.05 7.29
C VAL A 141 6.15 22.47 7.65
N PRO A 142 6.14 23.43 6.72
CA PRO A 142 6.53 24.80 6.99
C PRO A 142 5.64 25.44 8.06
N GLN A 143 6.26 26.14 9.01
CA GLN A 143 5.52 26.93 10.01
C GLN A 143 5.21 28.35 9.51
N ASN A 144 5.93 28.80 8.48
CA ASN A 144 5.78 30.12 7.87
C ASN A 144 6.26 30.07 6.40
N VAL A 145 6.04 31.15 5.67
CA VAL A 145 6.35 31.25 4.22
C VAL A 145 7.85 31.08 3.93
N GLN A 146 8.74 31.54 4.83
CA GLN A 146 10.19 31.45 4.64
C GLN A 146 10.71 30.00 4.72
N GLU A 147 9.95 29.11 5.36
CA GLU A 147 10.25 27.68 5.44
C GLU A 147 9.71 26.87 4.26
N GLY A 148 9.20 27.52 3.19
CA GLY A 148 8.64 26.83 2.02
C GLY A 148 9.60 25.82 1.37
N TYR A 149 10.91 26.04 1.49
CA TYR A 149 11.96 25.10 1.06
C TYR A 149 11.87 23.71 1.72
N LYS A 150 11.17 23.57 2.85
CA LYS A 150 10.96 22.28 3.50
C LYS A 150 10.18 21.32 2.60
N TYR A 151 9.26 21.81 1.76
CA TYR A 151 8.60 20.97 0.76
C TYR A 151 9.59 20.42 -0.26
N THR A 152 10.48 21.28 -0.78
CA THR A 152 11.50 20.82 -1.73
C THR A 152 12.49 19.87 -1.08
N ARG A 153 12.87 20.12 0.18
CA ARG A 153 13.74 19.22 0.96
C ARG A 153 13.11 17.84 1.18
N LEU A 154 11.80 17.79 1.48
CA LEU A 154 11.07 16.52 1.55
C LEU A 154 11.15 15.77 0.22
N TRP A 155 10.89 16.46 -0.90
CA TRP A 155 10.92 15.84 -2.23
C TRP A 155 12.32 15.39 -2.65
N GLU A 156 13.37 16.17 -2.32
CA GLU A 156 14.78 15.78 -2.45
C GLU A 156 15.00 14.45 -1.75
N LEU A 157 14.75 14.41 -0.44
CA LEU A 157 15.05 13.27 0.41
C LEU A 157 14.22 12.04 0.09
N THR A 158 13.07 12.16 -0.58
CA THR A 158 12.15 11.05 -0.87
C THR A 158 12.16 10.58 -2.33
N SER A 159 13.10 11.04 -3.15
CA SER A 159 13.15 10.76 -4.60
C SER A 159 11.88 11.17 -5.34
N THR A 160 11.20 12.22 -4.89
CA THR A 160 9.95 12.69 -5.51
C THR A 160 10.29 13.57 -6.69
N ARG A 161 10.28 12.98 -7.89
CA ARG A 161 10.67 13.64 -9.15
C ARG A 161 9.49 14.29 -9.84
N TYR A 162 8.31 13.71 -9.74
CA TYR A 162 7.14 14.18 -10.48
C TYR A 162 6.08 14.71 -9.53
N LEU A 163 5.60 15.91 -9.82
CA LEU A 163 4.48 16.52 -9.15
C LEU A 163 3.29 16.61 -10.11
N LEU A 164 2.10 16.28 -9.61
CA LEU A 164 0.85 16.47 -10.33
C LEU A 164 0.12 17.68 -9.77
N GLY A 165 -0.32 18.56 -10.66
CA GLY A 165 -1.07 19.75 -10.26
C GLY A 165 -1.29 20.73 -11.40
N MET A 166 -1.78 21.92 -11.05
CA MET A 166 -1.94 23.02 -12.00
C MET A 166 -0.58 23.63 -12.35
N THR A 167 -0.35 23.81 -13.64
CA THR A 167 0.92 24.33 -14.16
C THR A 167 1.20 25.79 -13.80
N GLY A 168 0.17 26.56 -13.42
CA GLY A 168 0.32 27.94 -12.97
C GLY A 168 1.15 28.08 -11.68
N TYR A 169 1.30 27.02 -10.89
CA TYR A 169 2.09 27.05 -9.66
C TYR A 169 3.60 26.94 -9.88
N VAL A 170 4.06 26.58 -11.08
CA VAL A 170 5.50 26.34 -11.34
C VAL A 170 6.35 27.58 -11.05
N ALA A 171 5.86 28.77 -11.41
CA ALA A 171 6.55 30.03 -11.09
C ALA A 171 6.67 30.25 -9.58
N VAL A 172 5.60 29.97 -8.83
CA VAL A 172 5.57 30.06 -7.36
C VAL A 172 6.52 29.04 -6.75
N LEU A 173 6.55 27.80 -7.25
CA LEU A 173 7.46 26.75 -6.79
C LEU A 173 8.92 27.19 -6.94
N ASN A 174 9.31 27.71 -8.12
CA ASN A 174 10.68 28.17 -8.36
C ASN A 174 11.05 29.41 -7.52
N GLN A 175 10.14 30.38 -7.41
CA GLN A 175 10.42 31.64 -6.70
C GLN A 175 10.39 31.48 -5.18
N GLN A 176 9.39 30.80 -4.62
CA GLN A 176 9.16 30.76 -3.18
C GLN A 176 9.76 29.52 -2.51
N PHE A 177 9.70 28.35 -3.15
CA PHE A 177 10.08 27.10 -2.50
C PHE A 177 11.47 26.61 -2.93
N ASP A 178 11.93 27.00 -4.12
CA ASP A 178 13.22 26.54 -4.67
C ASP A 178 14.36 27.55 -4.57
N HIS A 179 14.17 28.65 -3.84
CA HIS A 179 15.15 29.74 -3.72
C HIS A 179 15.76 30.18 -5.06
N SER A 180 14.93 30.24 -6.13
CA SER A 180 15.34 30.61 -7.48
C SER A 180 16.39 29.69 -8.15
N ARG A 181 16.42 28.41 -7.80
CA ARG A 181 17.26 27.40 -8.48
C ARG A 181 16.64 26.84 -9.77
N ASP A 182 15.40 27.23 -10.08
CA ASP A 182 14.65 26.86 -11.29
C ASP A 182 14.59 25.34 -11.58
N ARG A 183 14.43 24.53 -10.53
CA ARG A 183 14.39 23.07 -10.62
C ARG A 183 13.01 22.51 -10.98
N PHE A 184 11.97 23.34 -11.07
CA PHE A 184 10.63 22.91 -11.49
C PHE A 184 10.37 23.21 -12.97
N LYS A 185 10.02 22.17 -13.73
CA LYS A 185 9.75 22.27 -15.17
C LYS A 185 8.47 21.53 -15.54
N VAL A 186 7.64 22.11 -16.38
CA VAL A 186 6.46 21.41 -16.92
C VAL A 186 6.93 20.40 -17.96
N LEU A 187 6.78 19.11 -17.67
CA LEU A 187 7.13 18.03 -18.59
C LEU A 187 6.01 17.77 -19.60
N SER A 188 4.76 17.79 -19.14
CA SER A 188 3.58 17.59 -19.97
C SER A 188 2.37 18.31 -19.40
N ARG A 189 1.54 18.87 -20.29
CA ARG A 189 0.28 19.54 -19.96
C ARG A 189 -0.89 18.66 -20.35
N PHE A 190 -1.94 18.67 -19.54
CA PHE A 190 -3.14 17.89 -19.79
C PHE A 190 -4.39 18.54 -19.21
N ASN A 191 -5.54 18.09 -19.69
CA ASN A 191 -6.86 18.38 -19.15
C ASN A 191 -7.59 17.08 -18.85
N PHE A 192 -8.57 17.13 -17.96
CA PHE A 192 -9.47 16.00 -17.72
C PHE A 192 -10.67 16.09 -18.66
N VAL A 193 -10.94 14.99 -19.35
CA VAL A 193 -12.05 14.86 -20.30
C VAL A 193 -12.85 13.59 -20.02
N PRO A 194 -14.14 13.52 -20.38
CA PRO A 194 -14.91 12.29 -20.27
C PRO A 194 -14.34 11.18 -21.15
N LYS A 195 -14.25 9.97 -20.60
CA LYS A 195 -13.97 8.76 -21.36
C LYS A 195 -15.09 8.56 -22.40
N GLY A 196 -14.72 8.40 -23.67
CA GLY A 196 -15.67 8.25 -24.77
C GLY A 196 -16.10 9.54 -25.48
N GLY A 197 -15.56 10.72 -25.12
CA GLY A 197 -15.64 11.93 -25.95
C GLY A 197 -16.98 12.67 -25.93
N GLY A 198 -17.83 12.46 -24.93
CA GLY A 198 -19.08 13.20 -24.72
C GLY A 198 -18.92 14.52 -23.98
N ALA A 199 -20.00 15.29 -23.85
CA ALA A 199 -20.05 16.48 -22.99
C ALA A 199 -19.70 16.12 -21.53
N MET A 200 -19.23 17.10 -20.72
CA MET A 200 -18.96 16.95 -19.28
C MET A 200 -20.24 16.73 -18.46
N ASN A 201 -20.95 15.64 -18.74
CA ASN A 201 -21.95 15.04 -17.88
C ASN A 201 -21.31 13.85 -17.13
N ALA A 202 -19.98 13.83 -16.99
CA ALA A 202 -19.27 12.83 -16.19
C ALA A 202 -19.66 13.02 -14.72
N VAL A 203 -20.60 12.21 -14.25
CA VAL A 203 -21.12 12.28 -12.88
C VAL A 203 -20.11 11.67 -11.89
N LYS A 204 -19.20 10.81 -12.36
CA LYS A 204 -18.21 10.10 -11.54
C LYS A 204 -16.78 10.40 -11.97
N VAL A 205 -15.89 10.43 -10.99
CA VAL A 205 -14.44 10.57 -11.19
C VAL A 205 -13.87 9.49 -12.09
N ASP A 206 -14.39 8.27 -11.98
CA ASP A 206 -13.93 7.11 -12.75
C ASP A 206 -14.24 7.23 -14.26
N ASP A 207 -15.14 8.13 -14.65
CA ASP A 207 -15.50 8.40 -16.04
C ASP A 207 -14.61 9.48 -16.69
N LEU A 208 -13.67 10.07 -15.93
CA LEU A 208 -12.72 11.06 -16.44
C LEU A 208 -11.38 10.40 -16.79
N THR A 209 -10.73 10.94 -17.82
CA THR A 209 -9.38 10.56 -18.24
C THR A 209 -8.53 11.81 -18.48
N ALA A 210 -7.22 11.70 -18.28
CA ALA A 210 -6.30 12.76 -18.64
C ALA A 210 -5.97 12.69 -20.14
N GLN A 211 -6.13 13.81 -20.84
CA GLN A 211 -5.74 13.96 -22.23
C GLN A 211 -4.67 15.03 -22.34
N VAL A 212 -3.55 14.71 -22.99
CA VAL A 212 -2.47 15.66 -23.22
C VAL A 212 -2.99 16.80 -24.09
N ASP A 213 -2.73 18.02 -23.63
CA ASP A 213 -3.15 19.25 -24.27
C ASP A 213 -2.06 20.31 -24.00
N PRO A 214 -1.40 20.87 -25.02
CA PRO A 214 -0.40 21.94 -24.85
C PRO A 214 -0.93 23.18 -24.11
N LYS A 215 -2.24 23.41 -24.08
CA LYS A 215 -2.90 24.50 -23.34
C LYS A 215 -3.56 24.01 -22.04
N GLY A 216 -3.25 22.78 -21.62
CA GLY A 216 -3.77 22.16 -20.42
C GLY A 216 -3.49 22.95 -19.14
N SER A 217 -4.49 23.00 -18.26
CA SER A 217 -4.38 23.66 -16.96
C SER A 217 -3.56 22.83 -15.98
N PHE A 218 -3.63 21.50 -16.09
CA PHE A 218 -2.87 20.55 -15.27
C PHE A 218 -1.62 20.08 -15.98
N GLY A 219 -0.68 19.52 -15.22
CA GLY A 219 0.53 18.98 -15.80
C GLY A 219 1.28 18.03 -14.88
N VAL A 220 2.18 17.28 -15.52
CA VAL A 220 3.28 16.58 -14.86
C VAL A 220 4.42 17.58 -14.76
N ILE A 221 4.77 17.96 -13.55
CA ILE A 221 5.85 18.89 -13.25
C ILE A 221 7.05 18.06 -12.78
N GLU A 222 8.17 18.20 -13.46
CA GLU A 222 9.43 17.60 -13.06
C GLU A 222 10.14 18.50 -12.04
N PHE A 223 10.56 17.91 -10.92
CA PHE A 223 11.45 18.52 -9.93
C PHE A 223 12.86 17.95 -10.08
N THR A 224 13.80 18.75 -10.60
CA THR A 224 15.14 18.26 -10.93
C THR A 224 16.04 18.00 -9.72
N GLY A 225 15.64 18.45 -8.53
CA GLY A 225 16.38 18.29 -7.28
C GLY A 225 16.17 16.93 -6.58
N ALA A 226 15.22 16.11 -7.02
CA ALA A 226 14.95 14.81 -6.41
C ALA A 226 16.22 13.93 -6.36
N LEU A 227 16.53 13.36 -5.19
CA LEU A 227 17.60 12.37 -5.10
C LEU A 227 17.31 11.18 -6.03
N PRO A 228 18.33 10.58 -6.64
CA PRO A 228 18.17 9.28 -7.30
C PRO A 228 17.64 8.23 -6.32
N LYS A 229 16.88 7.26 -6.83
CA LYS A 229 16.38 6.15 -6.02
C LYS A 229 17.49 5.37 -5.33
N VAL A 230 18.60 5.18 -6.03
CA VAL A 230 19.81 4.55 -5.53
C VAL A 230 20.98 5.48 -5.76
N LYS A 231 21.83 5.63 -4.76
CA LYS A 231 23.03 6.47 -4.86
C LYS A 231 24.11 5.97 -3.94
N ARG A 232 25.33 5.94 -4.45
CA ARG A 232 26.54 5.68 -3.66
C ARG A 232 27.09 7.00 -3.13
N TYR A 233 27.60 6.97 -1.89
CA TYR A 233 28.20 8.10 -1.20
C TYR A 233 29.59 7.72 -0.69
N SER A 234 30.59 8.55 -0.96
CA SER A 234 31.92 8.49 -0.34
C SER A 234 31.98 9.26 0.99
N ASN A 235 31.07 10.23 1.19
CA ASN A 235 30.96 11.04 2.40
C ASN A 235 29.70 10.68 3.20
N TRP A 236 29.89 10.23 4.44
CA TRP A 236 28.78 9.95 5.37
C TRP A 236 29.11 10.32 6.81
N THR A 237 28.11 10.85 7.51
CA THR A 237 28.21 11.15 8.94
C THR A 237 27.35 10.21 9.76
N VAL A 238 27.89 9.75 10.89
CA VAL A 238 27.16 8.89 11.81
C VAL A 238 26.50 9.74 12.89
N ILE A 239 25.17 9.71 12.92
CA ILE A 239 24.36 10.43 13.91
C ILE A 239 23.31 9.47 14.45
N THR A 240 23.53 8.95 15.65
CA THR A 240 22.61 7.99 16.30
C THR A 240 21.45 8.70 17.01
N ASN A 241 21.61 9.97 17.39
CA ASN A 241 20.55 10.78 17.99
C ASN A 241 19.54 11.24 16.92
N GLU A 242 18.29 10.84 17.09
CA GLU A 242 17.20 11.11 16.15
C GLU A 242 16.93 12.60 15.92
N GLU A 243 16.92 13.39 17.00
CA GLU A 243 16.61 14.81 16.95
C GLU A 243 17.71 15.60 16.22
N VAL A 244 18.98 15.26 16.48
CA VAL A 244 20.13 15.87 15.80
C VAL A 244 20.11 15.50 14.30
N ALA A 245 19.82 14.24 13.97
CA ALA A 245 19.74 13.80 12.59
C ALA A 245 18.63 14.53 11.82
N LEU A 246 17.43 14.63 12.40
CA LEU A 246 16.29 15.35 11.81
C LEU A 246 16.59 16.84 11.62
N ARG A 247 17.17 17.51 12.63
CA ARG A 247 17.59 18.91 12.49
C ARG A 247 18.59 19.10 11.35
N LYS A 248 19.59 18.23 11.23
CA LYS A 248 20.57 18.27 10.13
C LYS A 248 19.91 18.03 8.77
N LEU A 249 18.96 17.10 8.65
CA LEU A 249 18.23 16.84 7.40
C LEU A 249 17.37 18.02 6.93
N ALA A 250 16.87 18.85 7.85
CA ALA A 250 16.12 20.07 7.52
C ALA A 250 17.00 21.30 7.23
N ASP A 251 18.28 21.24 7.55
CA ASP A 251 19.21 22.36 7.38
C ASP A 251 19.59 22.58 5.91
N LEU A 252 19.49 23.82 5.43
CA LEU A 252 19.89 24.20 4.07
C LEU A 252 21.38 24.00 3.78
N GLN A 253 22.23 24.00 4.81
CA GLN A 253 23.67 23.74 4.67
C GLN A 253 23.98 22.26 4.42
N PHE A 254 23.05 21.36 4.79
CA PHE A 254 23.19 19.94 4.46
C PHE A 254 22.79 19.71 3.00
N ASP A 255 23.75 19.24 2.18
CA ASP A 255 23.51 18.83 0.80
C ASP A 255 23.30 17.32 0.71
N PRO A 256 22.05 16.84 0.54
CA PRO A 256 21.75 15.42 0.46
C PRO A 256 22.30 14.76 -0.82
N MET A 257 22.72 15.53 -1.83
CA MET A 257 23.38 15.00 -3.03
C MET A 257 24.86 14.67 -2.80
N LYS A 258 25.49 15.24 -1.77
CA LYS A 258 26.91 15.04 -1.45
C LYS A 258 27.12 14.13 -0.23
N GLN A 259 26.23 14.19 0.75
CA GLN A 259 26.40 13.49 2.02
C GLN A 259 25.15 12.67 2.40
N VAL A 260 25.37 11.53 3.07
CA VAL A 260 24.32 10.72 3.69
C VAL A 260 24.50 10.66 5.21
N ILE A 261 23.40 10.71 5.95
CA ILE A 261 23.42 10.51 7.41
C ILE A 261 23.11 9.04 7.70
N VAL A 262 24.00 8.37 8.42
CA VAL A 262 23.84 6.99 8.88
C VAL A 262 23.50 6.99 10.37
N MET A 263 22.45 6.27 10.75
CA MET A 263 21.96 6.19 12.13
C MET A 263 22.24 4.81 12.75
N SER A 264 23.43 4.28 12.51
CA SER A 264 23.90 2.99 13.00
C SER A 264 25.38 3.09 13.36
N GLU A 265 25.78 2.40 14.43
CA GLU A 265 27.18 2.31 14.89
C GLU A 265 27.98 1.25 14.14
N SER A 266 27.37 0.55 13.18
CA SER A 266 28.04 -0.51 12.39
C SER A 266 29.08 0.00 11.40
N VAL A 267 29.18 1.32 11.22
CA VAL A 267 30.17 1.99 10.36
C VAL A 267 30.76 3.19 11.10
N ASN A 268 32.03 3.49 10.85
CA ASN A 268 32.65 4.73 11.33
C ASN A 268 32.27 5.89 10.41
N ALA A 269 32.19 7.11 10.95
CA ALA A 269 31.99 8.30 10.12
C ALA A 269 33.17 8.49 9.16
N ARG A 270 32.87 8.97 7.95
CA ARG A 270 33.87 9.28 6.93
C ARG A 270 33.50 10.61 6.29
N GLU A 271 34.31 11.62 6.58
CA GLU A 271 34.24 12.92 5.90
C GLU A 271 35.34 12.92 4.84
N THR A 272 34.95 13.05 3.58
CA THR A 272 35.88 13.17 2.46
C THR A 272 35.81 14.57 1.86
N GLU A 273 36.94 15.03 1.31
CA GLU A 273 37.06 16.36 0.71
C GLU A 273 36.17 16.50 -0.54
N GLU A 274 35.83 17.74 -0.90
CA GLU A 274 35.02 18.02 -2.09
C GLU A 274 35.78 17.60 -3.37
N GLY A 275 35.33 16.53 -4.04
CA GLY A 275 35.86 16.14 -5.35
C GLY A 275 35.96 14.64 -5.62
N GLU A 276 35.84 13.79 -4.60
CA GLU A 276 35.84 12.33 -4.80
C GLU A 276 34.59 11.87 -5.56
N ASN A 277 34.81 11.07 -6.60
CA ASN A 277 33.73 10.40 -7.32
C ASN A 277 33.21 9.25 -6.45
N PRO A 278 32.00 9.33 -5.90
CA PRO A 278 31.48 8.28 -5.02
C PRO A 278 31.21 6.98 -5.79
N GLY A 279 31.34 6.98 -7.11
CA GLY A 279 30.99 5.86 -7.98
C GLY A 279 29.54 5.91 -8.46
N THR A 280 29.08 4.84 -9.09
CA THR A 280 27.73 4.75 -9.67
C THR A 280 26.90 3.65 -9.01
N ALA A 281 25.58 3.76 -9.14
CA ALA A 281 24.64 2.74 -8.72
C ALA A 281 23.44 2.72 -9.67
N SER A 282 22.98 1.53 -10.05
CA SER A 282 21.82 1.33 -10.91
C SER A 282 20.99 0.13 -10.45
N ILE A 283 19.67 0.24 -10.61
CA ILE A 283 18.74 -0.85 -10.24
C ILE A 283 18.68 -1.84 -11.40
N GLU A 284 19.11 -3.08 -11.18
CA GLU A 284 18.97 -4.17 -12.15
C GLU A 284 17.56 -4.76 -12.14
N SER A 285 16.99 -4.90 -10.95
CA SER A 285 15.60 -5.34 -10.80
C SER A 285 14.98 -4.80 -9.52
N TYR A 286 13.70 -4.45 -9.59
CA TYR A 286 12.93 -3.97 -8.46
C TYR A 286 11.66 -4.81 -8.32
N ARG A 287 11.58 -5.64 -7.29
CA ARG A 287 10.39 -6.45 -6.98
C ARG A 287 10.01 -6.25 -5.52
N PRO A 288 8.72 -6.43 -5.14
CA PRO A 288 8.24 -6.11 -3.79
C PRO A 288 9.03 -6.70 -2.62
N LYS A 289 9.68 -7.86 -2.80
CA LYS A 289 10.47 -8.53 -1.76
C LYS A 289 11.97 -8.67 -2.07
N LEU A 290 12.41 -8.26 -3.26
CA LEU A 290 13.79 -8.43 -3.71
C LEU A 290 14.14 -7.27 -4.65
N ILE A 291 15.13 -6.48 -4.24
CA ILE A 291 15.66 -5.38 -5.04
C ILE A 291 17.15 -5.66 -5.26
N ARG A 292 17.57 -5.65 -6.52
CA ARG A 292 18.95 -5.92 -6.94
C ARG A 292 19.54 -4.68 -7.58
N ILE A 293 20.69 -4.26 -7.07
CA ILE A 293 21.37 -3.02 -7.44
C ILE A 293 22.80 -3.36 -7.82
N LYS A 294 23.24 -2.91 -9.00
CA LYS A 294 24.67 -2.92 -9.36
C LYS A 294 25.28 -1.60 -8.90
N THR A 295 26.47 -1.65 -8.30
CA THR A 295 27.22 -0.47 -7.90
C THR A 295 28.70 -0.65 -8.17
N GLU A 296 29.38 0.44 -8.50
CA GLU A 296 30.83 0.49 -8.72
C GLU A 296 31.38 1.75 -8.05
N GLY A 297 32.62 1.72 -7.57
CA GLY A 297 33.31 2.89 -7.06
C GLY A 297 34.72 2.55 -6.59
N ASP A 298 35.65 3.51 -6.70
CA ASP A 298 37.07 3.28 -6.43
C ASP A 298 37.42 3.21 -4.93
N GLU A 299 36.46 3.55 -4.07
CA GLU A 299 36.64 3.63 -2.62
C GLU A 299 35.44 3.06 -1.87
N ASP A 300 35.65 2.69 -0.59
CA ASP A 300 34.59 2.28 0.32
C ASP A 300 33.51 3.37 0.43
N GLY A 301 32.25 2.96 0.30
CA GLY A 301 31.12 3.88 0.26
C GLY A 301 29.88 3.34 0.96
N VAL A 302 28.89 4.22 1.11
CA VAL A 302 27.54 3.86 1.53
C VAL A 302 26.62 3.89 0.32
N LEU A 303 26.00 2.75 0.00
CA LEU A 303 24.91 2.68 -0.95
C LEU A 303 23.60 3.00 -0.24
N LEU A 304 22.98 4.13 -0.58
CA LEU A 304 21.63 4.49 -0.19
C LEU A 304 20.64 3.90 -1.18
N LEU A 305 19.61 3.23 -0.66
CA LEU A 305 18.36 2.96 -1.37
C LEU A 305 17.27 3.82 -0.72
N ASN A 306 16.75 4.79 -1.47
CA ASN A 306 15.77 5.77 -1.03
C ASN A 306 14.35 5.15 -0.95
N ASP A 307 14.28 4.10 -0.16
CA ASP A 307 13.08 3.43 0.29
C ASP A 307 13.09 3.32 1.80
N ARG A 308 11.87 3.22 2.31
CA ARG A 308 11.61 3.09 3.73
C ARG A 308 12.36 1.92 4.37
N TYR A 309 13.04 2.21 5.47
CA TYR A 309 13.70 1.26 6.35
C TYR A 309 12.66 0.36 7.05
N HIS A 310 13.01 -0.91 7.19
CA HIS A 310 12.29 -1.85 8.05
C HIS A 310 13.28 -2.90 8.54
N HIS A 311 13.18 -3.32 9.80
CA HIS A 311 14.06 -4.32 10.41
C HIS A 311 13.93 -5.75 9.82
N HIS A 312 12.96 -5.97 8.93
CA HIS A 312 12.78 -7.23 8.21
C HIS A 312 13.38 -7.21 6.80
N TRP A 313 14.00 -6.09 6.40
CA TRP A 313 14.89 -6.10 5.25
C TRP A 313 16.24 -6.65 5.68
N ASN A 314 16.78 -7.57 4.91
CA ASN A 314 18.16 -8.03 4.97
C ASN A 314 18.90 -7.52 3.74
N VAL A 315 20.20 -7.29 3.85
CA VAL A 315 21.03 -6.82 2.75
C VAL A 315 22.26 -7.71 2.56
N TYR A 316 22.57 -8.00 1.31
CA TYR A 316 23.67 -8.85 0.90
C TYR A 316 24.52 -8.10 -0.13
N VAL A 317 25.84 -8.17 0.02
CA VAL A 317 26.81 -7.66 -0.96
C VAL A 317 27.56 -8.86 -1.50
N ASP A 318 27.41 -9.12 -2.80
CA ASP A 318 27.94 -10.32 -3.49
C ASP A 318 27.55 -11.65 -2.80
N GLY A 319 26.33 -11.69 -2.27
CA GLY A 319 25.79 -12.85 -1.54
C GLY A 319 26.20 -12.94 -0.07
N GLY A 320 27.15 -12.14 0.39
CA GLY A 320 27.54 -12.05 1.80
C GLY A 320 26.61 -11.11 2.58
N ALA A 321 26.06 -11.58 3.71
CA ALA A 321 25.20 -10.75 4.56
C ALA A 321 25.97 -9.56 5.14
N LYS A 322 25.36 -8.37 5.11
CA LYS A 322 25.91 -7.13 5.67
C LYS A 322 24.89 -6.46 6.61
N PRO A 323 25.34 -5.63 7.56
CA PRO A 323 24.45 -4.83 8.39
C PRO A 323 23.57 -3.91 7.53
N LEU A 324 22.25 -3.99 7.73
CA LEU A 324 21.32 -3.02 7.16
C LEU A 324 21.48 -1.67 7.87
N LEU A 325 21.76 -0.63 7.10
CA LEU A 325 21.88 0.73 7.64
C LEU A 325 20.54 1.46 7.57
N ARG A 326 20.19 2.18 8.65
CA ARG A 326 19.16 3.22 8.63
C ARG A 326 19.82 4.53 8.22
N CYS A 327 19.43 5.07 7.08
CA CYS A 327 20.01 6.26 6.47
C CYS A 327 18.96 7.37 6.36
N ASN A 328 19.38 8.64 6.41
CA ASN A 328 18.50 9.81 6.25
C ASN A 328 17.17 9.66 7.02
N TYR A 329 17.28 9.22 8.27
CA TYR A 329 16.19 8.90 9.19
C TYR A 329 15.34 7.67 8.83
N ILE A 330 14.58 7.71 7.73
CA ILE A 330 13.64 6.65 7.37
C ILE A 330 14.10 5.80 6.19
N MET A 331 15.25 6.07 5.58
CA MET A 331 15.72 5.34 4.40
C MET A 331 16.64 4.18 4.77
N ARG A 332 16.93 3.28 3.82
CA ARG A 332 17.82 2.15 4.05
C ARG A 332 19.08 2.21 3.18
N GLY A 333 20.16 1.62 3.67
CA GLY A 333 21.41 1.54 2.94
C GLY A 333 22.29 0.41 3.42
N VAL A 334 23.50 0.34 2.86
CA VAL A 334 24.53 -0.63 3.23
C VAL A 334 25.92 -0.07 2.93
N ALA A 335 26.91 -0.43 3.74
CA ALA A 335 28.31 -0.17 3.41
C ALA A 335 28.76 -1.14 2.31
N VAL A 336 29.41 -0.61 1.29
CA VAL A 336 29.92 -1.37 0.15
C VAL A 336 31.40 -1.05 -0.01
N PRO A 337 32.28 -2.06 -0.10
CA PRO A 337 33.71 -1.82 -0.31
C PRO A 337 33.98 -1.21 -1.69
N ALA A 338 35.21 -0.75 -1.89
CA ALA A 338 35.72 -0.37 -3.21
C ALA A 338 35.63 -1.54 -4.22
N GLY A 339 35.25 -1.22 -5.46
CA GLY A 339 35.09 -2.16 -6.56
C GLY A 339 33.67 -2.23 -7.12
N GLU A 340 33.46 -3.19 -8.02
CA GLU A 340 32.14 -3.54 -8.55
C GLU A 340 31.46 -4.57 -7.66
N HIS A 341 30.21 -4.30 -7.29
CA HIS A 341 29.42 -5.15 -6.40
C HIS A 341 27.97 -5.25 -6.83
N VAL A 342 27.36 -6.38 -6.50
CA VAL A 342 25.90 -6.56 -6.57
C VAL A 342 25.34 -6.54 -5.16
N VAL A 343 24.43 -5.60 -4.92
CA VAL A 343 23.71 -5.46 -3.66
C VAL A 343 22.29 -5.97 -3.80
N GLU A 344 21.88 -6.87 -2.89
CA GLU A 344 20.52 -7.40 -2.82
C GLU A 344 19.86 -7.03 -1.50
N PHE A 345 18.74 -6.32 -1.57
CA PHE A 345 17.84 -6.13 -0.44
C PHE A 345 16.71 -7.16 -0.51
N ARG A 346 16.51 -7.93 0.55
CA ARG A 346 15.50 -9.00 0.66
C ARG A 346 14.55 -8.74 1.82
N TYR A 347 13.24 -8.77 1.59
CA TYR A 347 12.24 -8.62 2.65
C TYR A 347 11.84 -9.98 3.21
N GLU A 348 12.31 -10.29 4.41
CA GLU A 348 12.24 -11.61 5.03
C GLU A 348 11.64 -11.51 6.45
N PRO A 349 10.33 -11.21 6.58
CA PRO A 349 9.67 -11.14 7.88
C PRO A 349 9.56 -12.55 8.51
N PRO A 350 9.55 -12.65 9.86
CA PRO A 350 9.34 -13.91 10.55
C PRO A 350 8.05 -14.59 10.11
N GLN A 351 8.13 -15.87 9.78
CA GLN A 351 6.98 -16.67 9.34
C GLN A 351 6.28 -17.41 10.50
N MET A 352 6.68 -17.14 11.75
CA MET A 352 6.21 -17.86 12.93
C MET A 352 4.68 -17.83 13.07
N GLY A 353 4.04 -16.70 12.77
CA GLY A 353 2.58 -16.55 12.83
C GLY A 353 1.83 -17.51 11.90
N PHE A 354 2.35 -17.73 10.68
CA PHE A 354 1.76 -18.68 9.73
C PHE A 354 1.84 -20.12 10.26
N GLY A 355 2.99 -20.49 10.83
CA GLY A 355 3.18 -21.81 11.46
C GLY A 355 2.22 -22.04 12.64
N ILE A 356 2.03 -21.02 13.50
CA ILE A 356 1.07 -21.08 14.61
C ILE A 356 -0.35 -21.27 14.09
N SER A 357 -0.78 -20.48 13.09
CA SER A 357 -2.13 -20.63 12.52
C SER A 357 -2.36 -22.02 11.94
N LEU A 358 -1.38 -22.57 11.22
CA LEU A 358 -1.49 -23.91 10.64
C LEU A 358 -1.56 -25.00 11.73
N ALA A 359 -0.75 -24.87 12.78
CA ALA A 359 -0.79 -25.76 13.93
C ALA A 359 -2.14 -25.68 14.66
N SER A 360 -2.69 -24.47 14.87
CA SER A 360 -4.00 -24.28 15.48
C SER A 360 -5.13 -24.91 14.67
N ILE A 361 -5.10 -24.77 13.34
CA ILE A 361 -6.08 -25.42 12.44
C ILE A 361 -5.97 -26.94 12.56
N PHE A 362 -4.75 -27.49 12.53
CA PHE A 362 -4.53 -28.92 12.65
C PHE A 362 -5.05 -29.47 13.99
N VAL A 363 -4.69 -28.84 15.10
CA VAL A 363 -5.17 -29.22 16.44
C VAL A 363 -6.69 -29.11 16.54
N GLY A 364 -7.28 -28.02 16.02
CA GLY A 364 -8.73 -27.85 15.96
C GLY A 364 -9.42 -28.96 15.15
N GLY A 365 -8.86 -29.33 14.00
CA GLY A 365 -9.34 -30.44 13.18
C GLY A 365 -9.29 -31.78 13.91
N VAL A 366 -8.18 -32.07 14.60
CA VAL A 366 -8.04 -33.30 15.41
C VAL A 366 -9.09 -33.36 16.52
N ILE A 367 -9.33 -32.25 17.22
CA ILE A 367 -10.35 -32.17 18.28
C ILE A 367 -11.74 -32.43 17.70
N VAL A 368 -12.09 -31.83 16.56
CA VAL A 368 -13.38 -32.05 15.87
C VAL A 368 -13.54 -33.51 15.45
N CYS A 369 -12.51 -34.12 14.86
CA CYS A 369 -12.53 -35.53 14.48
C CYS A 369 -12.71 -36.45 15.69
N TYR A 370 -12.02 -36.17 16.80
CA TYR A 370 -12.13 -36.94 18.04
C TYR A 370 -13.54 -36.86 18.64
N LEU A 371 -14.11 -35.66 18.76
CA LEU A 371 -15.46 -35.46 19.27
C LEU A 371 -16.53 -36.07 18.34
N GLY A 372 -16.35 -35.98 17.03
CA GLY A 372 -17.25 -36.58 16.04
C GLY A 372 -17.21 -38.11 16.02
N ALA A 373 -16.05 -38.72 16.28
CA ALA A 373 -15.92 -40.17 16.42
C ALA A 373 -16.60 -40.69 17.71
N GLY A 374 -16.57 -39.90 18.79
CA GLY A 374 -17.21 -40.24 20.07
C GLY A 374 -18.75 -40.24 20.04
N GLN A 375 -19.37 -39.48 19.14
CA GLN A 375 -20.85 -39.41 19.03
C GLN A 375 -21.48 -40.58 18.27
N ARG A 376 -20.70 -41.46 17.62
CA ARG A 376 -21.22 -42.59 16.82
C ARG A 376 -21.47 -43.88 17.62
N ARG A 377 -21.37 -43.89 18.95
CA ARG A 377 -21.66 -45.08 19.78
C ARG A 377 -22.56 -44.76 20.98
N ARG A 378 -23.87 -44.64 20.73
CA ARG A 378 -24.90 -45.01 21.72
C ARG A 378 -25.65 -46.22 21.17
N PRO A 379 -25.37 -47.45 21.63
CA PRO A 379 -26.20 -48.60 21.31
C PRO A 379 -27.58 -48.36 21.94
N GLN A 380 -28.62 -48.36 21.12
CA GLN A 380 -30.00 -48.40 21.56
C GLN A 380 -30.28 -49.82 22.04
N ASN A 381 -30.09 -50.09 23.33
CA ASN A 381 -30.60 -51.34 23.93
C ASN A 381 -32.12 -51.23 23.95
N GLU A 382 -32.75 -51.85 22.96
CA GLU A 382 -34.17 -52.17 22.99
C GLU A 382 -34.44 -53.18 24.12
N SER A 383 -35.47 -52.88 24.90
CA SER A 383 -35.95 -53.67 26.04
C SER A 383 -36.48 -55.03 25.57
N PRO A 384 -36.20 -56.15 26.25
CA PRO A 384 -36.68 -57.45 25.82
C PRO A 384 -38.20 -57.56 26.04
N ALA A 385 -38.92 -57.79 24.95
CA ALA A 385 -40.28 -58.31 24.96
C ALA A 385 -40.29 -59.71 25.60
N LYS A 386 -41.14 -59.90 26.62
CA LYS A 386 -41.66 -61.22 26.96
C LYS A 386 -43.18 -61.14 26.95
N SER A 387 -43.76 -61.67 25.88
CA SER A 387 -45.17 -62.02 25.76
C SER A 387 -45.27 -63.55 25.83
N ASN A 388 -45.96 -63.99 26.88
CA ASN A 388 -46.91 -65.11 26.99
C ASN A 388 -46.56 -66.51 26.45
N ALA A 389 -46.58 -67.48 27.38
CA ALA A 389 -47.45 -68.67 27.42
C ALA A 389 -46.83 -69.87 26.68
N GLU A 390 -46.91 -71.14 27.12
CA GLU A 390 -48.08 -71.88 27.57
C GLU A 390 -47.65 -73.30 28.05
N SER A 391 -48.40 -73.88 29.01
CA SER A 391 -48.71 -75.33 29.17
C SER A 391 -47.55 -76.30 29.52
N GLN A 392 -47.66 -77.35 30.35
CA GLN A 392 -48.77 -78.25 30.68
C GLN A 392 -48.40 -79.12 31.91
N SER A 393 -49.44 -79.64 32.57
CA SER A 393 -49.48 -80.50 33.76
C SER A 393 -48.90 -81.92 33.56
N PRO A 394 -48.98 -82.84 34.56
CA PRO A 394 -50.24 -83.55 34.86
C PRO A 394 -50.88 -83.18 36.20
#